data_AF-A0A8S2YDZ1-F1
#
_entry.id   AF-A0A8S2YDZ1-F1
#
_cell.length_a   1.000
_cell.length_b   1.000
_cell.length_c   1.000
_cell.angle_alpha   90.00
_cell.angle_beta   90.00
_cell.angle_gamma   90.00
#
_symmetry.space_group_name_H-M   'P 1'
#
loop_
_entity.id
_entity.type
_entity.pdbx_description
1 polymer ?
#
loop_
_entity_poly.entity_id
_entity_poly.type
_entity_poly.pdbx_seq_one_letter_code
_entity_poly.pdbx_strand_id
1 'polypeptide(L)' 'LFPTLFPYGVGGSEDTSRKTKVSFKKHVEYLLSYHDRRFEEHYSFMYAVFNMIQRPDACQQARLIVSRPYFKDYAS' A
#
# COMPACT_ATOMS: atom_id res chain seq x y z
N LEU A 1 6.65 -4.05 8.95
CA LEU A 1 7.23 -5.26 8.32
C LEU A 1 6.46 -6.49 8.81
N PHE A 2 6.35 -7.52 7.96
CA PHE A 2 5.80 -8.83 8.31
C PHE A 2 6.95 -9.84 8.44
N PRO A 3 7.53 -10.08 9.63
CA PRO A 3 8.76 -10.87 9.78
C PRO A 3 8.61 -12.32 9.27
N THR A 4 7.40 -12.85 9.34
CA THR A 4 7.03 -14.19 8.84
C THR A 4 6.96 -14.27 7.31
N LEU A 5 6.67 -13.16 6.63
CA LEU A 5 6.55 -13.08 5.17
C LEU A 5 7.82 -12.54 4.50
N PHE A 6 8.58 -11.71 5.22
CA PHE A 6 9.85 -11.15 4.77
C PHE A 6 10.95 -11.48 5.80
N PRO A 7 11.44 -12.73 5.83
CA PRO A 7 12.59 -13.08 6.64
C PRO A 7 13.75 -12.17 6.28
N TYR A 8 14.49 -11.67 7.28
CA TYR A 8 15.61 -10.73 7.11
C TYR A 8 15.24 -9.34 6.56
N GLY A 9 13.95 -9.03 6.41
CA GLY A 9 13.48 -7.71 5.97
C GLY A 9 13.80 -7.37 4.50
N VAL A 10 14.15 -8.37 3.70
CA VAL A 10 14.47 -8.22 2.27
C VAL A 10 13.25 -8.55 1.39
N GLY A 11 13.22 -8.01 0.17
CA GLY A 11 12.18 -8.35 -0.82
C GLY A 11 10.83 -7.66 -0.63
N GLY A 12 10.70 -6.77 0.36
CA GLY A 12 9.52 -5.92 0.54
C GLY A 12 9.40 -4.84 -0.55
N SER A 13 8.29 -4.09 -0.51
CA SER A 13 8.05 -2.95 -1.41
C SER A 13 9.06 -1.82 -1.27
N GLU A 14 9.72 -1.74 -0.11
CA GLU A 14 10.63 -0.68 0.29
C GLU A 14 12.09 -1.05 0.01
N ASP A 15 12.32 -2.24 -0.56
CA ASP A 15 13.64 -2.73 -0.88
C ASP A 15 14.29 -1.93 -2.01
N THR A 16 15.25 -1.09 -1.64
CA THR A 16 15.99 -0.21 -2.56
C THR A 16 17.03 -0.98 -3.38
N SER A 17 17.34 -2.23 -3.04
CA SER A 17 18.32 -3.04 -3.79
C SER A 17 17.75 -3.60 -5.09
N ARG A 18 16.45 -3.42 -5.36
CA ARG A 18 15.79 -3.95 -6.56
C ARG A 18 16.26 -3.21 -7.81
N LYS A 19 16.80 -3.96 -8.78
CA LYS A 19 17.26 -3.42 -10.08
C LYS A 19 16.14 -2.82 -10.93
N THR A 20 14.95 -3.42 -10.87
CA THR A 20 13.79 -3.00 -11.67
C THR A 20 12.77 -2.31 -10.77
N LYS A 21 12.39 -1.08 -11.14
CA LYS A 21 11.29 -0.39 -10.46
C LYS A 21 9.97 -1.10 -10.79
N VAL A 22 9.27 -1.54 -9.75
CA VAL A 22 7.95 -2.16 -9.86
C VAL A 22 6.98 -1.31 -9.05
N SER A 23 5.79 -1.04 -9.61
CA SER A 23 4.77 -0.31 -8.85
C SER A 23 4.33 -1.12 -7.64
N PHE A 24 3.92 -0.44 -6.57
CA PHE A 24 3.46 -1.10 -5.35
C PHE A 24 2.34 -2.12 -5.65
N LYS A 25 1.35 -1.73 -6.46
CA LYS A 25 0.25 -2.61 -6.87
C LYS A 25 0.74 -3.85 -7.61
N LYS A 26 1.67 -3.69 -8.57
CA LYS A 26 2.22 -4.84 -9.32
C LYS A 26 3.03 -5.77 -8.43
N HIS A 27 3.73 -5.21 -7.44
CA HIS A 27 4.46 -6.01 -6.46
C HIS A 27 3.50 -6.79 -5.55
N VAL A 28 2.41 -6.18 -5.09
CA VAL A 28 1.37 -6.86 -4.29
C VAL A 28 0.69 -7.97 -5.10
N GLU A 29 0.35 -7.73 -6.37
CA GLU A 29 -0.19 -8.78 -7.27
C GLU A 29 0.73 -10.01 -7.35
N TYR A 30 2.04 -9.77 -7.48
CA TYR A 30 3.03 -10.83 -7.49
C TYR A 30 3.09 -11.58 -6.15
N LEU A 31 3.07 -10.87 -5.01
CA LEU A 31 3.09 -11.49 -3.69
C LEU A 31 1.84 -12.34 -3.43
N LEU A 32 0.66 -11.88 -3.84
CA LEU A 32 -0.58 -12.65 -3.72
C LEU A 32 -0.58 -13.88 -4.65
N SER A 33 0.15 -13.83 -5.76
CA SER A 33 0.30 -14.96 -6.70
C SER A 33 1.52 -15.83 -6.38
N TYR A 34 2.13 -15.66 -5.21
CA TYR A 34 3.34 -16.39 -4.86
C TYR A 34 3.04 -17.89 -4.64
N HIS A 35 3.98 -18.75 -5.03
CA HIS A 35 3.75 -20.19 -5.17
C HIS A 35 3.23 -20.88 -3.90
N ASP A 36 3.68 -20.45 -2.72
CA ASP A 36 3.30 -21.06 -1.44
C ASP A 36 2.05 -20.43 -0.79
N ARG A 37 1.42 -19.45 -1.46
CA ARG A 37 0.23 -18.69 -1.01
C ARG A 37 0.36 -18.05 0.38
N ARG A 38 1.56 -17.97 0.96
CA ARG A 38 1.75 -17.46 2.33
C ARG A 38 1.25 -16.03 2.50
N PHE A 39 1.33 -15.21 1.46
CA PHE A 39 0.83 -13.83 1.46
C PHE A 39 -0.70 -13.76 1.37
N GLU A 40 -1.32 -14.68 0.64
CA GLU A 40 -2.77 -14.78 0.49
C GLU A 40 -3.42 -15.26 1.79
N GLU A 41 -2.83 -16.28 2.43
CA GLU A 41 -3.36 -16.91 3.65
C GLU A 41 -3.03 -16.11 4.94
N HIS A 42 -2.15 -15.12 4.87
CA HIS A 42 -1.73 -14.36 6.05
C HIS A 42 -2.83 -13.40 6.55
N TYR A 43 -3.31 -13.64 7.77
CA TYR A 43 -4.48 -12.99 8.38
C TYR A 43 -4.53 -11.47 8.22
N SER A 44 -3.41 -10.77 8.43
CA SER A 44 -3.36 -9.30 8.40
C SER A 44 -2.71 -8.71 7.15
N PHE A 45 -2.12 -9.53 6.27
CA PHE A 45 -1.36 -9.02 5.13
C PHE A 45 -2.28 -8.35 4.11
N MET A 46 -3.33 -9.06 3.70
CA MET A 46 -4.37 -8.58 2.79
C MET A 46 -4.97 -7.24 3.24
N TYR A 47 -5.35 -7.13 4.52
CA TYR A 47 -5.90 -5.89 5.06
C TYR A 47 -4.90 -4.73 5.04
N ALA A 48 -3.63 -5.00 5.36
CA ALA A 48 -2.59 -3.97 5.34
C ALA A 48 -2.33 -3.45 3.93
N VAL A 49 -2.12 -4.34 2.95
CA VAL A 49 -1.88 -3.91 1.56
C VAL A 49 -3.10 -3.22 0.95
N PHE A 50 -4.31 -3.67 1.27
CA PHE A 50 -5.54 -3.03 0.82
C PHE A 50 -5.66 -1.59 1.35
N ASN A 51 -5.36 -1.38 2.63
CA ASN A 51 -5.31 -0.05 3.24
C ASN A 51 -4.23 0.83 2.59
N MET A 52 -3.04 0.29 2.33
CA MET A 52 -1.95 1.04 1.71
C MET A 52 -2.29 1.48 0.28
N ILE A 53 -3.10 0.70 -0.45
CA ILE A 53 -3.57 1.06 -1.80
C ILE A 53 -4.63 2.16 -1.74
N GLN A 54 -5.62 2.08 -0.83
CA GLN A 54 -6.75 3.02 -0.81
C GLN A 54 -6.48 4.34 -0.11
N ARG A 55 -5.68 4.34 0.95
CA ARG A 55 -5.44 5.55 1.76
C ARG A 55 -4.92 6.72 0.94
N PRO A 56 -3.94 6.56 0.03
CA PRO A 56 -3.47 7.65 -0.81
C PRO A 56 -4.59 8.29 -1.63
N ASP A 57 -5.43 7.47 -2.26
CA ASP A 57 -6.55 7.95 -3.08
C ASP A 57 -7.58 8.68 -2.21
N ALA A 58 -7.95 8.10 -1.07
CA ALA A 58 -8.90 8.72 -0.14
C ALA A 58 -8.39 10.08 0.37
N CYS A 59 -7.11 10.18 0.73
CA CYS A 59 -6.48 11.43 1.15
C CYS A 59 -6.44 12.45 0.00
N GLN A 60 -6.17 12.01 -1.23
CA GLN A 60 -6.20 12.88 -2.40
C GLN A 60 -7.60 13.44 -2.65
N GLN A 61 -8.64 12.59 -2.60
CA GLN A 61 -10.03 13.03 -2.74
C GLN A 61 -10.44 13.99 -1.62
N ALA A 62 -10.11 13.67 -0.37
CA ALA A 62 -10.38 14.55 0.77
C ALA A 62 -9.70 15.92 0.61
N ARG A 63 -8.44 15.95 0.18
CA ARG A 63 -7.71 17.20 -0.11
C ARG A 63 -8.40 18.03 -1.19
N LEU A 64 -8.87 17.38 -2.26
CA LEU A 64 -9.60 18.06 -3.33
C LEU A 64 -10.92 18.66 -2.82
N ILE A 65 -11.66 17.92 -1.99
CA ILE A 65 -12.92 18.40 -1.38
C ILE A 65 -12.68 19.61 -0.49
N VAL A 66 -11.70 19.54 0.42
CA VAL A 66 -11.36 20.65 1.33
C VAL A 66 -10.83 21.87 0.58
N SER A 67 -10.17 21.68 -0.56
CA SER A 67 -9.65 22.80 -1.35
C SER A 67 -10.73 23.62 -2.06
N ARG A 68 -11.99 23.14 -2.10
CA ARG A 68 -13.09 23.85 -2.76
C ARG A 68 -13.43 25.16 -2.03
N PRO A 69 -13.72 26.25 -2.76
CA PRO A 69 -13.95 27.57 -2.18
C PRO A 69 -15.05 27.57 -1.12
N TYR A 70 -16.14 26.83 -1.34
CA TYR A 70 -17.23 26.69 -0.37
C TYR A 70 -16.78 26.22 1.03
N PHE A 71 -15.74 25.38 1.14
CA PHE A 71 -15.25 24.88 2.43
C PHE A 71 -14.17 25.74 3.08
N LYS A 72 -13.53 26.65 2.31
CA LYS A 72 -12.52 27.58 2.87
C LYS A 72 -13.15 28.65 3.75
N ASP A 73 -14.38 29.05 3.44
CA ASP A 73 -15.09 30.12 4.15
C ASP A 73 -15.54 29.71 5.56
N TYR A 74 -15.74 28.42 5.84
CA TYR A 74 -16.14 27.91 7.17
C TYR A 74 -14.97 27.53 8.08
N ALA A 75 -13.73 27.66 7.60
CA ALA A 75 -12.52 27.27 8.34
C ALA A 75 -11.74 28.48 8.89
N SER A 76 -12.34 29.68 8.90
CA SER A 76 -11.76 30.93 9.43
C SER A 76 -12.35 31.32 10.78
#